data_AF-A0A2R6I6H7-F1
#
_entry.id   AF-A0A2R6I6H7-F1
#
_cell.length_a   1.000
_cell.length_b   1.000
_cell.length_c   1.000
_cell.angle_alpha   90.00
_cell.angle_beta   90.00
_cell.angle_gamma   90.00
#
_symmetry.space_group_name_H-M   'P 1'
#
loop_
_entity.id
_entity.type
_entity.pdbx_description
1 polymer ?
#
loop_
_entity_poly.entity_id
_entity_poly.type
_entity_poly.pdbx_seq_one_letter_code
_entity_poly.pdbx_strand_id
1 'polypeptide(L)' 'MSASSRQDVASRGEQGSPVRLAATLVTYEDRPDRRTIYPPGTSSVARMSTWLTADADAFVDRSAMR' A
#
# COMPACT_ATOMS: atom_id res chain seq x y z
N MET A 1 -40.00 -14.59 -3.32
CA MET A 1 -39.46 -13.27 -3.70
C MET A 1 -38.75 -12.69 -2.49
N SER A 2 -37.43 -12.88 -2.36
CA SER A 2 -36.65 -12.26 -1.28
C SER A 2 -35.87 -11.09 -1.84
N ALA A 3 -36.22 -9.88 -1.40
CA ALA A 3 -35.48 -8.67 -1.72
C ALA A 3 -34.12 -8.73 -1.00
N SER A 4 -33.07 -9.08 -1.75
CA SER A 4 -31.69 -8.93 -1.29
C SER A 4 -31.42 -7.43 -1.19
N SER A 5 -31.45 -6.91 0.03
CA SER A 5 -31.02 -5.55 0.33
C SER A 5 -29.55 -5.43 -0.03
N ARG A 6 -29.26 -4.91 -1.23
CA ARG A 6 -27.95 -4.35 -1.55
C ARG A 6 -27.77 -3.17 -0.63
N GLN A 7 -27.02 -3.36 0.46
CA GLN A 7 -26.52 -2.23 1.22
C GLN A 7 -25.70 -1.37 0.27
N ASP A 8 -26.18 -0.15 0.08
CA ASP A 8 -25.53 0.95 -0.59
C ASP A 8 -24.14 1.15 0.05
N VAL A 9 -23.06 1.06 -0.73
CA VAL A 9 -21.70 1.36 -0.28
C VAL A 9 -21.59 2.87 -0.15
N ALA A 10 -22.26 3.43 0.85
CA ALA A 10 -22.08 4.79 1.31
C ALA A 10 -20.80 4.85 2.16
N SER A 11 -19.65 4.77 1.50
CA SER A 11 -18.39 5.19 2.08
C SER A 11 -17.68 6.08 1.06
N ARG A 12 -18.21 7.29 0.87
CA ARG A 12 -17.34 8.42 0.52
C ARG A 12 -16.47 8.63 1.75
N GLY A 13 -15.41 7.83 1.84
CA GLY A 13 -14.60 7.67 3.03
C GLY A 13 -14.24 9.03 3.59
N GLU A 14 -14.44 9.19 4.89
CA GLU A 14 -13.75 10.19 5.68
C GLU A 14 -12.32 10.29 5.16
N GLN A 15 -11.89 11.47 4.71
CA GLN A 15 -10.50 11.66 4.33
C GLN A 15 -9.69 11.64 5.62
N GLY A 16 -9.46 10.42 6.11
CA GLY A 16 -8.67 10.13 7.29
C GLY A 16 -7.30 10.73 7.10
N SER A 17 -6.71 11.17 8.21
CA SER A 17 -5.34 11.66 8.25
C SER A 17 -4.42 10.71 7.45
N PRO A 18 -3.50 11.24 6.62
CA PRO A 18 -2.67 10.40 5.75
C PRO A 18 -1.95 9.33 6.57
N VAL A 19 -2.21 8.07 6.21
CA VAL A 19 -1.57 6.91 6.85
C VAL A 19 -0.07 6.98 6.55
N ARG A 20 0.75 7.03 7.60
CA ARG A 20 2.20 6.92 7.48
C ARG A 20 2.53 5.48 7.09
N LEU A 21 3.25 5.29 5.99
CA LEU A 21 3.73 3.98 5.54
C LEU A 21 5.18 3.75 5.99
N ALA A 22 5.52 2.51 6.27
CA ALA A 22 6.90 2.07 6.50
C ALA A 22 7.50 1.55 5.18
N ALA A 23 8.83 1.60 5.08
CA ALA A 23 9.57 1.09 3.93
C ALA A 23 10.81 0.31 4.36
N THR A 24 11.08 -0.81 3.69
CA THR A 24 12.31 -1.60 3.83
C THR A 24 13.02 -1.68 2.48
N LEU A 25 14.32 -1.43 2.47
CA LEU A 25 15.20 -1.57 1.30
C LEU A 25 16.04 -2.84 1.45
N VAL A 26 16.12 -3.63 0.39
CA VAL A 26 17.03 -4.77 0.27
C VAL A 26 17.95 -4.50 -0.91
N THR A 27 19.25 -4.52 -0.64
CA THR A 27 20.29 -4.27 -1.64
C THR A 27 20.80 -5.57 -2.24
N TYR A 28 21.12 -5.55 -3.52
CA TYR A 28 21.70 -6.70 -4.22
C TYR A 28 22.92 -6.28 -5.03
N GLU A 29 23.88 -7.19 -5.23
CA GLU A 29 25.12 -6.89 -5.96
C GLU A 29 24.88 -6.89 -7.50
N ASP A 30 24.06 -7.81 -8.01
CA ASP A 30 23.93 -8.05 -9.46
C ASP A 30 22.54 -7.70 -10.04
N ARG A 31 21.68 -7.04 -9.26
CA ARG A 31 20.31 -6.69 -9.67
C ARG A 31 19.85 -5.41 -8.97
N PRO A 32 18.81 -4.74 -9.48
CA PRO A 32 18.27 -3.56 -8.81
C PRO A 32 17.85 -3.85 -7.38
N ASP A 33 18.11 -2.88 -6.51
CA ASP A 33 17.64 -2.88 -5.13
C ASP A 33 16.11 -2.95 -5.10
N ARG A 34 15.57 -3.65 -4.10
CA ARG A 34 14.13 -3.84 -3.96
C ARG A 34 13.63 -3.08 -2.76
N ARG A 35 12.57 -2.29 -2.95
CA ARG A 35 11.91 -1.55 -1.88
C ARG A 35 10.51 -2.10 -1.67
N THR A 36 10.19 -2.41 -0.41
CA THR A 36 8.88 -2.86 0.04
C THR A 36 8.25 -1.79 0.91
N ILE A 37 7.03 -1.35 0.58
CA ILE A 37 6.22 -0.40 1.36
C ILE A 37 5.02 -1.12 1.96
N TYR A 38 4.69 -0.84 3.23
CA TYR A 38 3.58 -1.47 3.95
C TYR A 38 3.07 -0.57 5.11
N PRO A 39 1.82 -0.74 5.56
CA PRO A 39 1.34 -0.04 6.74
C PRO A 39 2.05 -0.51 8.02
N PRO A 40 2.39 0.39 8.95
CA PRO A 40 2.96 0.02 10.23
C PRO A 40 1.93 -0.74 11.09
N GLY A 41 2.41 -1.55 12.03
CA GLY A 41 1.54 -2.27 12.98
C GLY A 41 0.70 -3.40 12.36
N THR A 42 0.80 -3.65 11.05
CA THR A 42 0.09 -4.76 10.40
C THR A 42 0.67 -6.10 10.84
N SER A 43 -0.21 -7.03 11.21
CA SER A 43 0.14 -8.43 11.50
C SER A 43 0.79 -9.09 10.29
N SER A 44 1.54 -10.19 10.50
CA SER A 44 2.24 -10.87 9.40
C SER A 44 1.29 -11.29 8.26
N VAL A 45 0.08 -11.78 8.59
CA VAL A 45 -0.91 -12.22 7.60
C VAL A 45 -1.47 -11.04 6.81
N ALA A 46 -1.92 -9.98 7.48
CA ALA A 46 -2.46 -8.80 6.80
C ALA A 46 -1.39 -8.04 6.00
N ARG A 47 -0.11 -8.16 6.40
CA ARG A 47 1.01 -7.59 5.64
C ARG A 47 1.15 -8.26 4.29
N MET A 48 0.89 -9.57 4.17
CA MET A 48 1.02 -10.30 2.91
C MET A 48 0.04 -9.86 1.81
N SER A 49 -1.08 -9.23 2.17
CA SER A 49 -2.05 -8.70 1.19
C SER A 49 -1.97 -7.19 0.99
N THR A 50 -1.16 -6.48 1.80
CA THR A 50 -1.20 -5.00 1.90
C THR A 50 0.19 -4.38 1.71
N TRP A 51 1.11 -5.11 1.10
CA TRP A 51 2.47 -4.66 0.78
C TRP A 51 2.62 -4.43 -0.72
N LEU A 52 3.47 -3.48 -1.09
CA LEU A 52 3.87 -3.23 -2.47
C LEU A 52 5.39 -3.31 -2.55
N THR A 53 5.91 -4.09 -3.50
CA THR A 53 7.35 -4.18 -3.75
C THR A 53 7.68 -3.95 -5.21
N ALA A 54 8.63 -3.06 -5.46
CA ALA A 54 9.18 -2.76 -6.77
C ALA A 54 10.68 -2.51 -6.67
N ASP A 55 11.31 -2.23 -7.81
CA ASP A 55 12.68 -1.73 -7.84
C ASP A 55 12.73 -0.37 -7.14
N ALA A 56 13.83 -0.10 -6.42
CA ALA A 56 13.90 1.04 -5.51
C ALA A 56 13.75 2.39 -6.22
N ASP A 57 14.17 2.47 -7.49
CA ASP A 57 14.09 3.63 -8.37
C ASP A 57 12.67 3.87 -8.93
N ALA A 58 11.78 2.89 -8.87
CA ALA A 58 10.37 3.05 -9.23
C ALA A 58 9.60 3.92 -8.22
N PHE A 59 10.12 4.12 -7.01
CA PHE A 59 9.51 4.96 -5.98
C PHE A 59 10.06 6.38 -6.05
N VAL A 60 9.32 7.26 -6.74
CA VAL A 60 9.67 8.67 -6.92
C VAL A 60 8.91 9.57 -5.95
N ASP A 61 9.45 10.78 -5.71
CA ASP A 61 8.73 11.79 -4.95
C ASP A 61 7.45 12.20 -5.67
N ARG A 62 6.38 12.48 -4.92
CA ARG A 62 5.09 12.85 -5.51
C ARG A 62 5.23 14.09 -6.39
N SER A 63 6.10 15.04 -6.03
CA SER A 63 6.34 16.24 -6.84
C SER A 63 6.97 15.94 -8.21
N ALA A 64 7.55 14.75 -8.41
CA ALA A 64 8.06 14.32 -9.70
C ALA A 64 6.98 13.71 -10.61
N MET A 65 5.78 13.42 -10.08
CA MET A 65 4.64 12.89 -10.83
C MET A 65 3.69 14.03 -11.23
N ARG A 66 3.25 14.03 -12.49
CA ARG A 66 2.36 15.06 -13.08
C ARG A 66 0.89 14.70 -12.95
#